data_AF-A0AAD4HXS4-F1
#
_entry.id   AF-A0AAD4HXS4-F1
#
_cell.length_a   1.000
_cell.length_b   1.000
_cell.length_c   1.000
_cell.angle_alpha   90.00
_cell.angle_beta   90.00
_cell.angle_gamma   90.00
#
_symmetry.space_group_name_H-M   'P 1'
#
loop_
_entity.id
_entity.type
_entity.pdbx_description
1 polymer ?
#
loop_
_entity_poly.entity_id
_entity_poly.type
_entity_poly.pdbx_seq_one_letter_code
_entity_poly.pdbx_strand_id
1 'polypeptide(L)'
;MSPVMEVSIKTASGPEFRAVLKLYDRRFGRNFREIYGKYAPHTEADEVVSRSFVRQGKMAPFLRMLEHDKKTADIAVRSYRYHDSTPEGKAKFEAALWQECIEHFECETEAYARLRELQAKLIPHMHAHQWPAIIQAAADAAHQINKRGVLMEDGAPRNVMVETRLQKPFIIDLAQCLFKDKMLRRWLENGYADDDDGWDPEAEYWERARQHGNPAAIGVQVERTNKKDPQR
;
A
#
# COMPACT_ATOMS: atom_id res chain seq x y z
N MET A 1 1.61 1.93 13.12
CA MET A 1 2.40 3.08 12.63
C MET A 1 2.34 3.04 11.12
N SER A 2 1.81 4.09 10.52
CA SER A 2 1.82 4.32 9.06
C SER A 2 3.26 4.48 8.57
N PRO A 3 3.59 3.98 7.36
CA PRO A 3 4.88 4.27 6.73
C PRO A 3 5.10 5.78 6.57
N VAL A 4 6.34 6.22 6.78
CA VAL A 4 6.80 7.59 6.57
C VAL A 4 8.03 7.59 5.67
N MET A 5 8.15 8.60 4.81
CA MET A 5 9.25 8.74 3.86
C MET A 5 9.69 10.20 3.78
N GLU A 6 10.99 10.47 3.75
CA GLU A 6 11.51 11.78 3.34
C GLU A 6 11.44 11.89 1.80
N VAL A 7 10.87 12.98 1.29
CA VAL A 7 10.76 13.28 -0.14
C VAL A 7 11.32 14.67 -0.42
N SER A 8 11.83 14.89 -1.63
CA SER A 8 12.20 16.23 -2.09
C SER A 8 11.13 16.74 -3.07
N ILE A 9 10.56 17.91 -2.78
CA ILE A 9 9.49 18.53 -3.57
C ILE A 9 10.07 19.77 -4.24
N LYS A 10 10.05 19.79 -5.58
CA LYS A 10 10.38 20.97 -6.38
C LYS A 10 9.11 21.76 -6.65
N THR A 11 9.07 23.02 -6.23
CA THR A 11 7.97 23.93 -6.58
C THR A 11 8.28 24.62 -7.91
N ALA A 12 7.24 24.97 -8.67
CA ALA A 12 7.39 25.56 -10.00
C ALA A 12 8.11 26.94 -9.99
N SER A 13 8.19 27.60 -8.84
CA SER A 13 8.67 28.98 -8.68
C SER A 13 9.59 29.17 -7.47
N GLY A 14 10.06 28.10 -6.82
CA GLY A 14 10.82 28.20 -5.58
C GLY A 14 11.84 27.09 -5.40
N PRO A 15 12.67 27.19 -4.34
CA PRO A 15 13.69 26.19 -4.05
C PRO A 15 13.06 24.83 -3.78
N GLU A 16 13.81 23.77 -4.13
CA GLU A 16 13.52 22.42 -3.70
C GLU A 16 13.49 22.36 -2.17
N PHE A 17 12.47 21.74 -1.61
CA PHE A 17 12.39 21.55 -0.16
C PHE A 17 12.10 20.10 0.18
N ARG A 18 12.64 19.66 1.31
CA ARG A 18 12.42 18.31 1.84
C ARG A 18 11.14 18.28 2.66
N ALA A 19 10.36 17.23 2.47
CA ALA A 19 9.11 17.00 3.19
C ALA A 19 9.04 15.55 3.67
N VAL A 20 8.12 15.27 4.58
CA VAL A 20 7.80 13.91 5.01
C VAL A 20 6.46 13.51 4.41
N LEU A 21 6.45 12.46 3.61
CA LEU A 21 5.25 11.80 3.13
C LEU A 21 4.84 10.71 4.11
N LYS A 22 3.57 10.70 4.51
CA LYS A 22 2.98 9.69 5.38
C LYS A 22 1.86 8.95 4.66
N LEU A 23 1.90 7.63 4.66
CA LEU A 23 0.97 6.78 3.90
C LEU A 23 -0.07 6.11 4.81
N TYR A 24 -1.35 6.29 4.48
CA TYR A 24 -2.48 5.64 5.13
C TYR A 24 -3.11 4.62 4.20
N ASP A 25 -2.63 3.39 4.28
CA ASP A 25 -3.09 2.31 3.42
C ASP A 25 -2.99 0.96 4.15
N ARG A 26 -4.11 0.22 4.15
CA ARG A 26 -4.29 -1.04 4.91
C ARG A 26 -3.23 -2.10 4.61
N ARG A 27 -2.62 -2.05 3.42
CA ARG A 27 -1.64 -3.04 2.97
C ARG A 27 -0.26 -2.81 3.58
N PHE A 28 -0.04 -1.64 4.19
CA PHE A 28 1.25 -1.21 4.71
C PHE A 28 1.21 -0.89 6.21
N GLY A 29 2.40 -0.72 6.78
CA GLY A 29 2.58 -0.34 8.19
C GLY A 29 2.54 -1.55 9.11
N ARG A 30 3.72 -1.96 9.60
CA ARG A 30 3.90 -3.13 10.46
C ARG A 30 2.92 -3.16 11.64
N ASN A 31 2.78 -2.05 12.37
CA ASN A 31 1.92 -2.04 13.55
C ASN A 31 0.44 -1.91 13.21
N PHE A 32 0.05 -1.54 11.98
CA PHE A 32 -1.35 -1.65 11.58
C PHE A 32 -1.73 -3.11 11.39
N ARG A 33 -0.81 -3.90 10.83
CA ARG A 33 -1.02 -5.32 10.57
C ARG A 33 -0.47 -6.22 11.66
N GLU A 34 -0.42 -5.73 12.90
CA GLU A 34 -0.03 -6.51 14.07
C GLU A 34 -1.26 -7.17 14.70
N ILE A 35 -1.22 -8.50 14.81
CA ILE A 35 -2.28 -9.33 15.36
C ILE A 35 -1.70 -10.07 16.55
N TYR A 36 -2.12 -9.71 17.77
CA TYR A 36 -1.62 -10.29 19.02
C TYR A 36 -0.07 -10.36 19.10
N GLY A 37 0.60 -9.25 18.73
CA GLY A 37 2.07 -9.15 18.74
C GLY A 37 2.77 -9.80 17.55
N LYS A 38 2.04 -10.42 16.61
CA LYS A 38 2.59 -11.02 15.39
C LYS A 38 2.27 -10.18 14.17
N TYR A 39 3.28 -9.94 13.35
CA TYR A 39 3.10 -9.25 12.08
C TYR A 39 2.37 -10.16 11.07
N ALA A 40 1.27 -9.67 10.51
CA ALA A 40 0.46 -10.34 9.50
C ALA A 40 0.59 -9.60 8.15
N PRO A 41 1.58 -9.97 7.30
CA PRO A 41 1.79 -9.28 6.02
C PRO A 41 0.56 -9.37 5.12
N HIS A 42 0.38 -8.37 4.26
CA HIS A 42 -0.66 -8.41 3.23
C HIS A 42 -0.27 -9.39 2.12
N THR A 43 -1.20 -10.26 1.73
CA THR A 43 -1.00 -11.23 0.64
C THR A 43 -1.97 -11.00 -0.52
N GLU A 44 -1.65 -11.53 -1.71
CA GLU A 44 -2.58 -11.51 -2.84
C GLU A 44 -3.89 -12.24 -2.54
N ALA A 45 -3.83 -13.30 -1.73
CA ALA A 45 -5.01 -14.02 -1.27
C ALA A 45 -5.93 -13.09 -0.46
N ASP A 46 -5.36 -12.27 0.43
CA ASP A 46 -6.10 -11.28 1.21
C ASP A 46 -6.74 -10.21 0.29
N GLU A 47 -6.02 -9.79 -0.75
CA GLU A 47 -6.56 -8.85 -1.74
C GLU A 47 -7.69 -9.46 -2.56
N VAL A 48 -7.59 -10.74 -2.96
CA VAL A 48 -8.67 -11.46 -3.67
C VAL A 48 -9.93 -11.52 -2.82
N VAL A 49 -9.82 -11.92 -1.54
CA VAL A 49 -10.99 -11.99 -0.65
C VAL A 49 -11.56 -10.62 -0.33
N SER A 50 -10.71 -9.60 -0.14
CA SER A 50 -11.13 -8.21 0.08
C SER A 50 -11.92 -7.66 -1.12
N ARG A 51 -11.39 -7.82 -2.34
CA ARG A 51 -12.11 -7.40 -3.57
C ARG A 51 -13.42 -8.14 -3.74
N SER A 52 -13.45 -9.45 -3.45
CA SER A 52 -14.66 -10.25 -3.52
C SER A 52 -15.70 -9.75 -2.52
N PHE A 53 -15.30 -9.44 -1.28
CA PHE A 53 -16.16 -8.89 -0.23
C PHE A 53 -16.79 -7.54 -0.62
N VAL A 54 -16.00 -6.65 -1.24
CA VAL A 54 -16.50 -5.38 -1.77
C VAL A 54 -17.47 -5.60 -2.93
N ARG A 55 -17.10 -6.45 -3.91
CA ARG A 55 -17.95 -6.76 -5.07
C ARG A 55 -19.30 -7.38 -4.68
N GLN A 56 -19.31 -8.18 -3.62
CA GLN A 56 -20.52 -8.76 -3.04
C GLN A 56 -21.36 -7.75 -2.24
N GLY A 57 -20.94 -6.48 -2.14
CA GLY A 57 -21.66 -5.45 -1.40
C GLY A 57 -21.60 -5.60 0.12
N LYS A 58 -20.72 -6.47 0.64
CA LYS A 58 -20.61 -6.77 2.08
C LYS A 58 -19.88 -5.70 2.88
N MET A 59 -19.16 -4.80 2.19
CA MET A 59 -18.42 -3.69 2.80
C MET A 59 -19.33 -2.77 3.62
N ALA A 60 -20.38 -2.21 3.02
CA ALA A 60 -21.21 -1.21 3.68
C ALA A 60 -21.98 -1.76 4.92
N PRO A 61 -22.60 -2.96 4.87
CA PRO A 61 -23.17 -3.58 6.06
C PRO A 61 -22.14 -3.81 7.16
N PHE A 62 -20.95 -4.29 6.80
CA PHE A 62 -19.88 -4.53 7.76
C PHE A 62 -19.39 -3.22 8.40
N LEU A 63 -19.21 -2.14 7.64
CA LEU A 63 -18.78 -0.86 8.21
C LEU A 63 -19.81 -0.27 9.18
N ARG A 64 -21.12 -0.46 8.93
CA ARG A 64 -22.16 -0.08 9.90
C ARG A 64 -22.09 -0.90 11.19
N MET A 65 -21.84 -2.19 11.07
CA MET A 65 -21.63 -3.08 12.23
C MET A 65 -20.38 -2.66 13.01
N LEU A 66 -19.26 -2.45 12.32
CA LEU A 66 -18.00 -1.97 12.92
C LEU A 66 -18.17 -0.65 13.66
N GLU A 67 -18.90 0.30 13.07
CA GLU A 67 -19.21 1.58 13.70
C GLU A 67 -20.10 1.42 14.95
N HIS A 68 -21.07 0.50 14.91
CA HIS A 68 -21.87 0.17 16.08
C HIS A 68 -21.00 -0.44 17.18
N ASP A 69 -20.18 -1.44 16.86
CA ASP A 69 -19.27 -2.09 17.80
C ASP A 69 -18.33 -1.07 18.46
N LYS A 70 -17.79 -0.12 17.69
CA LYS A 70 -16.94 0.97 18.21
C LYS A 70 -17.66 1.87 19.21
N LYS A 71 -18.97 2.08 19.06
CA LYS A 71 -19.78 2.93 19.95
C LYS A 71 -20.21 2.22 21.23
N THR A 72 -20.38 0.89 21.18
CA THR A 72 -20.93 0.12 22.30
C THR A 72 -19.88 -0.63 23.10
N ALA A 73 -18.67 -0.81 22.58
CA ALA A 73 -17.63 -1.56 23.28
C ALA A 73 -16.96 -0.75 24.39
N ASP A 74 -16.77 -1.38 25.56
CA ASP A 74 -16.02 -0.80 26.68
C ASP A 74 -14.52 -0.61 26.39
N ILE A 75 -14.00 -1.35 25.39
CA ILE A 75 -12.60 -1.31 24.97
C ILE A 75 -12.55 -1.00 23.48
N ALA A 76 -11.61 -0.14 23.08
CA ALA A 76 -11.36 0.22 21.69
C ALA A 76 -11.34 -1.01 20.76
N VAL A 77 -12.28 -1.03 19.82
CA VAL A 77 -12.39 -2.06 18.79
C VAL A 77 -11.27 -1.84 17.77
N ARG A 78 -10.39 -2.83 17.66
CA ARG A 78 -9.27 -2.83 16.71
C ARG A 78 -9.51 -3.84 15.60
N SER A 79 -8.93 -3.57 14.44
CA SER A 79 -9.02 -4.40 13.23
C SER A 79 -8.74 -5.88 13.49
N TYR A 80 -7.71 -6.21 14.29
CA TYR A 80 -7.34 -7.60 14.60
C TYR A 80 -8.47 -8.45 15.21
N ARG A 81 -9.51 -7.84 15.81
CA ARG A 81 -10.66 -8.57 16.37
C ARG A 81 -11.47 -9.32 15.30
N TYR A 82 -11.39 -8.85 14.06
CA TYR A 82 -12.12 -9.45 12.94
C TYR A 82 -11.27 -10.44 12.14
N HIS A 83 -10.02 -10.65 12.54
CA HIS A 83 -9.14 -11.60 11.87
C HIS A 83 -9.37 -13.02 12.37
N ASP A 84 -9.75 -13.91 11.46
CA ASP A 84 -9.77 -15.35 11.67
C ASP A 84 -9.22 -16.08 10.43
N SER A 85 -9.10 -17.41 10.50
CA SER A 85 -8.55 -18.21 9.41
C SER A 85 -9.47 -18.36 8.19
N THR A 86 -10.71 -17.89 8.27
CA THR A 86 -11.70 -18.01 7.19
C THR A 86 -11.52 -16.90 6.14
N PRO A 87 -11.94 -17.12 4.89
CA PRO A 87 -11.94 -16.07 3.87
C PRO A 87 -12.74 -14.82 4.28
N GLU A 88 -13.81 -15.01 5.05
CA GLU A 88 -14.66 -13.90 5.51
C GLU A 88 -14.00 -13.10 6.62
N GLY A 89 -13.37 -13.74 7.61
CA GLY A 89 -12.62 -13.04 8.65
C GLY A 89 -11.43 -12.27 8.08
N LYS A 90 -10.68 -12.86 7.14
CA LYS A 90 -9.62 -12.13 6.41
C LYS A 90 -10.17 -10.90 5.69
N ALA A 91 -11.33 -11.01 5.03
CA ALA A 91 -11.95 -9.87 4.36
C ALA A 91 -12.44 -8.79 5.34
N LYS A 92 -13.04 -9.19 6.47
CA LYS A 92 -13.47 -8.25 7.54
C LYS A 92 -12.28 -7.57 8.20
N PHE A 93 -11.18 -8.28 8.41
CA PHE A 93 -9.91 -7.72 8.88
C PHE A 93 -9.39 -6.65 7.92
N GLU A 94 -9.30 -6.94 6.62
CA GLU A 94 -8.87 -5.96 5.61
C GLU A 94 -9.81 -4.75 5.54
N ALA A 95 -11.12 -4.96 5.66
CA ALA A 95 -12.11 -3.88 5.71
C ALA A 95 -11.98 -3.01 6.97
N ALA A 96 -11.72 -3.62 8.13
CA ALA A 96 -11.50 -2.89 9.38
C ALA A 96 -10.19 -2.10 9.34
N LEU A 97 -9.10 -2.67 8.79
CA LEU A 97 -7.84 -1.96 8.58
C LEU A 97 -8.00 -0.77 7.63
N TRP A 98 -8.77 -0.93 6.56
CA TRP A 98 -9.09 0.16 5.65
C TRP A 98 -9.76 1.32 6.39
N GLN A 99 -10.75 1.02 7.23
CA GLN A 99 -11.47 2.00 8.02
C GLN A 99 -10.57 2.68 9.06
N GLU A 100 -9.71 1.93 9.76
CA GLU A 100 -8.72 2.51 10.69
C GLU A 100 -7.73 3.46 9.99
N CYS A 101 -7.31 3.12 8.76
CA CYS A 101 -6.44 3.99 7.97
C CYS A 101 -7.12 5.32 7.62
N ILE A 102 -8.42 5.29 7.26
CA ILE A 102 -9.21 6.49 7.00
C ILE A 102 -9.35 7.33 8.27
N GLU A 103 -9.73 6.72 9.38
CA GLU A 103 -9.90 7.42 10.65
C GLU A 103 -8.61 8.07 11.13
N HIS A 104 -7.47 7.39 10.99
CA HIS A 104 -6.18 7.97 11.34
C HIS A 104 -5.78 9.13 10.41
N PHE A 105 -6.04 9.01 9.10
CA PHE A 105 -5.82 10.09 8.15
C PHE A 105 -6.67 11.32 8.49
N GLU A 106 -7.97 11.12 8.68
CA GLU A 106 -8.91 12.20 9.02
C GLU A 106 -8.53 12.86 10.35
N CYS A 107 -8.25 12.06 11.38
CA CYS A 107 -7.80 12.56 12.69
C CYS A 107 -6.51 13.38 12.58
N GLU A 108 -5.51 12.90 11.83
CA GLU A 108 -4.27 13.66 11.64
C GLU A 108 -4.53 14.96 10.88
N THR A 109 -5.30 14.94 9.79
CA THR A 109 -5.62 16.15 9.01
C THR A 109 -6.36 17.20 9.84
N GLU A 110 -7.30 16.76 10.68
CA GLU A 110 -8.04 17.62 11.61
C GLU A 110 -7.12 18.18 12.70
N ALA A 111 -6.19 17.38 13.23
CA ALA A 111 -5.19 17.84 14.19
C ALA A 111 -4.31 18.95 13.58
N TYR A 112 -3.82 18.77 12.35
CA TYR A 112 -3.07 19.82 11.64
C TYR A 112 -3.89 21.07 11.41
N ALA A 113 -5.18 20.94 11.07
CA ALA A 113 -6.09 22.07 10.88
C ALA A 113 -6.32 22.86 12.19
N ARG A 114 -6.56 22.17 13.32
CA ARG A 114 -6.75 22.79 14.64
C ARG A 114 -5.48 23.42 15.19
N LEU A 115 -4.32 22.84 14.90
CA LEU A 115 -3.03 23.32 15.38
C LEU A 115 -2.33 24.24 14.37
N ARG A 116 -3.08 24.84 13.44
CA ARG A 116 -2.55 25.72 12.38
C ARG A 116 -1.60 26.80 12.91
N GLU A 117 -1.94 27.43 14.03
CA GLU A 117 -1.14 28.52 14.63
C GLU A 117 0.21 28.05 15.22
N LEU A 118 0.35 26.74 15.45
CA LEU A 118 1.57 26.09 15.95
C LEU A 118 2.42 25.48 14.83
N GLN A 119 1.90 25.43 13.59
CA GLN A 119 2.69 25.00 12.44
C GLN A 119 3.88 25.95 12.21
N ALA A 120 5.01 25.38 11.76
CA ALA A 120 6.33 26.03 11.69
C ALA A 120 6.97 26.43 13.02
N LYS A 121 6.26 26.36 14.15
CA LYS A 121 6.80 26.69 15.48
C LYS A 121 7.12 25.45 16.28
N LEU A 122 6.12 24.58 16.43
CA LEU A 122 6.19 23.36 17.25
C LEU A 122 5.86 22.10 16.44
N ILE A 123 5.09 22.24 15.37
CA ILE A 123 4.72 21.14 14.47
C ILE A 123 5.07 21.49 13.02
N PRO A 124 5.43 20.52 12.15
CA PRO A 124 5.72 20.79 10.75
C PRO A 124 4.55 21.41 9.99
N HIS A 125 4.82 22.01 8.84
CA HIS A 125 3.76 22.40 7.91
C HIS A 125 3.11 21.19 7.24
N MET A 126 1.78 21.21 7.14
CA MET A 126 1.06 20.28 6.26
C MET A 126 0.91 20.90 4.87
N HIS A 127 1.65 20.37 3.90
CA HIS A 127 1.75 20.98 2.56
C HIS A 127 0.64 20.59 1.57
N ALA A 128 0.13 19.35 1.62
CA ALA A 128 -0.94 18.87 0.72
C ALA A 128 -1.58 17.57 1.24
N HIS A 129 -2.76 17.20 0.70
CA HIS A 129 -3.47 15.95 1.02
C HIS A 129 -3.92 15.14 -0.22
N GLN A 130 -3.36 15.39 -1.41
CA GLN A 130 -3.73 14.71 -2.67
C GLN A 130 -2.51 14.20 -3.46
N TRP A 131 -2.15 12.94 -3.25
CA TRP A 131 -1.14 12.17 -4.02
C TRP A 131 -1.58 10.79 -4.59
N PRO A 132 -2.85 10.30 -4.49
CA PRO A 132 -3.21 8.94 -4.91
C PRO A 132 -2.85 8.56 -6.36
N ALA A 133 -3.07 9.46 -7.32
CA ALA A 133 -2.85 9.17 -8.75
C ALA A 133 -1.37 8.97 -9.12
N ILE A 134 -0.48 9.72 -8.46
CA ILE A 134 0.96 9.66 -8.69
C ILE A 134 1.53 8.36 -8.15
N ILE A 135 1.03 7.96 -6.98
CA ILE A 135 1.37 6.71 -6.33
C ILE A 135 1.00 5.52 -7.24
N GLN A 136 -0.23 5.49 -7.79
CA GLN A 136 -0.65 4.44 -8.72
C GLN A 136 0.19 4.40 -9.99
N ALA A 137 0.46 5.54 -10.61
CA ALA A 137 1.26 5.60 -11.83
C ALA A 137 2.69 5.06 -11.60
N ALA A 138 3.22 5.20 -10.38
CA ALA A 138 4.54 4.73 -10.02
C ALA A 138 4.55 3.21 -9.78
N ALA A 139 3.51 2.67 -9.16
CA ALA A 139 3.26 1.23 -9.14
C ALA A 139 3.16 0.64 -10.55
N ASP A 140 2.34 1.24 -11.42
CA ASP A 140 2.14 0.75 -12.77
C ASP A 140 3.45 0.73 -13.57
N ALA A 141 4.30 1.74 -13.38
CA ALA A 141 5.63 1.80 -13.97
C ALA A 141 6.54 0.65 -13.50
N ALA A 142 6.59 0.36 -12.20
CA ALA A 142 7.34 -0.78 -11.68
C ALA A 142 6.82 -2.12 -12.21
N HIS A 143 5.50 -2.27 -12.33
CA HIS A 143 4.89 -3.49 -12.87
C HIS A 143 5.30 -3.73 -14.33
N GLN A 144 5.36 -2.65 -15.11
CA GLN A 144 5.82 -2.69 -16.50
C GLN A 144 7.30 -3.08 -16.62
N ILE A 145 8.14 -2.68 -15.67
CA ILE A 145 9.55 -3.09 -15.61
C ILE A 145 9.64 -4.60 -15.31
N ASN A 146 8.88 -5.10 -14.33
CA ASN A 146 8.83 -6.53 -13.99
C ASN A 146 8.39 -7.40 -15.18
N LYS A 147 7.39 -6.96 -15.96
CA LYS A 147 6.96 -7.67 -17.19
C LYS A 147 8.08 -7.84 -18.23
N ARG A 148 9.11 -7.00 -18.18
CA ARG A 148 10.27 -7.06 -19.08
C ARG A 148 11.42 -7.90 -18.53
N GLY A 149 11.22 -8.62 -17.42
CA GLY A 149 12.23 -9.51 -16.85
C GLY A 149 13.25 -8.79 -15.97
N VAL A 150 12.98 -7.57 -15.51
CA VAL A 150 13.85 -6.80 -14.62
C VAL A 150 13.11 -6.57 -13.31
N LEU A 151 13.71 -6.95 -12.18
CA LEU A 151 13.15 -6.69 -10.85
C LEU A 151 14.05 -5.70 -10.14
N MET A 152 13.49 -4.61 -9.62
CA MET A 152 14.21 -3.81 -8.62
C MET A 152 14.17 -4.55 -7.29
N GLU A 153 15.33 -4.90 -6.74
CA GLU A 153 15.39 -5.46 -5.39
C GLU A 153 15.11 -4.37 -4.33
N ASP A 154 15.47 -3.13 -4.66
CA ASP A 154 15.23 -1.93 -3.85
C ASP A 154 14.09 -1.07 -4.42
N GLY A 155 12.88 -1.64 -4.50
CA GLY A 155 11.67 -0.96 -4.96
C GLY A 155 11.11 0.07 -3.97
N ALA A 156 11.97 0.89 -3.35
CA ALA A 156 11.56 1.84 -2.33
C ALA A 156 11.10 3.19 -2.95
N PRO A 157 10.18 3.91 -2.29
CA PRO A 157 9.71 5.21 -2.79
C PRO A 157 10.80 6.27 -3.01
N ARG A 158 11.97 6.16 -2.35
CA ARG A 158 13.15 7.01 -2.62
C ARG A 158 13.70 6.87 -4.05
N ASN A 159 13.41 5.75 -4.70
CA ASN A 159 13.84 5.42 -6.06
C ASN A 159 12.76 5.81 -7.09
N VAL A 160 11.85 6.72 -6.73
CA VAL A 160 10.83 7.28 -7.61
C VAL A 160 10.95 8.79 -7.67
N MET A 161 11.26 9.31 -8.86
CA MET A 161 11.21 10.74 -9.14
C MET A 161 9.90 11.09 -9.83
N VAL A 162 9.26 12.20 -9.42
CA VAL A 162 8.04 12.67 -10.07
C VAL A 162 8.36 13.92 -10.89
N GLU A 163 8.13 13.87 -12.20
CA GLU A 163 8.20 15.04 -13.07
C GLU A 163 7.02 15.96 -12.78
N THR A 164 7.33 17.23 -12.53
CA THR A 164 6.44 18.15 -11.84
C THR A 164 5.31 18.69 -12.72
N ARG A 165 5.51 18.89 -14.04
CA ARG A 165 4.47 19.47 -14.90
C ARG A 165 3.38 18.47 -15.25
N LEU A 166 3.76 17.21 -15.44
CA LEU A 166 2.88 16.13 -15.85
C LEU A 166 2.48 15.23 -14.68
N GLN A 167 3.02 15.49 -13.48
CA GLN A 167 2.86 14.64 -12.29
C GLN A 167 3.17 13.16 -12.59
N LYS A 168 4.18 12.95 -13.44
CA LYS A 168 4.52 11.63 -13.99
C LYS A 168 5.67 11.02 -13.20
N PRO A 169 5.51 9.84 -12.60
CA PRO A 169 6.58 9.16 -11.89
C PRO A 169 7.55 8.45 -12.85
N PHE A 170 8.81 8.41 -12.43
CA PHE A 170 9.93 7.76 -13.08
C PHE A 170 10.67 6.92 -12.05
N ILE A 171 10.88 5.65 -12.38
CA ILE A 171 11.67 4.72 -11.58
C ILE A 171 13.15 5.00 -11.86
N ILE A 172 13.93 5.20 -10.81
CA ILE A 172 15.37 5.48 -10.86
C ILE A 172 16.16 4.46 -10.03
N ASP A 173 17.50 4.57 -10.04
CA ASP A 173 18.43 3.69 -9.32
C ASP A 173 18.26 2.19 -9.63
N LEU A 174 18.65 1.81 -10.85
CA LEU A 174 18.57 0.43 -11.33
C LEU A 174 19.79 -0.42 -10.98
N ALA A 175 20.69 0.08 -10.11
CA ALA A 175 21.95 -0.59 -9.81
C ALA A 175 21.77 -1.94 -9.09
N GLN A 176 20.68 -2.08 -8.32
CA GLN A 176 20.32 -3.29 -7.59
C GLN A 176 19.18 -4.06 -8.27
N CYS A 177 19.18 -4.09 -9.61
CA CYS A 177 18.22 -4.89 -10.35
C CYS A 177 18.65 -6.35 -10.48
N LEU A 178 17.69 -7.25 -10.32
CA LEU A 178 17.82 -8.64 -10.68
C LEU A 178 17.24 -8.87 -12.08
N PHE A 179 17.95 -9.67 -12.88
CA PHE A 179 17.54 -10.02 -14.23
C PHE A 179 17.01 -11.44 -14.24
N LYS A 180 15.80 -11.60 -14.77
CA LYS A 180 15.05 -12.86 -14.80
C LYS A 180 15.86 -14.00 -15.39
N ASP A 181 16.47 -13.79 -16.55
CA ASP A 181 17.29 -14.78 -17.25
C ASP A 181 18.48 -15.25 -16.39
N LYS A 182 19.15 -14.33 -15.70
CA LYS A 182 20.29 -14.64 -14.82
C LYS A 182 19.83 -15.38 -13.55
N MET A 183 18.68 -15.00 -13.00
CA MET A 183 18.10 -15.68 -11.84
C MET A 183 17.67 -17.11 -12.17
N LEU A 184 16.89 -17.28 -13.25
CA LEU A 184 16.44 -18.59 -13.73
C LEU A 184 17.63 -19.53 -13.94
N ARG A 185 18.68 -19.06 -14.63
CA ARG A 185 19.90 -19.83 -14.85
C ARG A 185 20.55 -20.25 -13.54
N ARG A 186 20.73 -19.32 -12.60
CA ARG A 186 21.34 -19.60 -11.29
C ARG A 186 20.52 -20.59 -10.46
N TRP A 187 19.20 -20.55 -10.55
CA TRP A 187 18.34 -21.51 -9.85
C TRP A 187 18.45 -22.92 -10.43
N LEU A 188 18.48 -23.04 -11.76
CA LEU A 188 18.68 -24.31 -12.46
C LEU A 188 20.06 -24.91 -12.15
N GLU A 189 21.12 -24.10 -12.16
CA GLU A 189 22.49 -24.55 -11.85
C GLU A 189 22.67 -24.99 -10.40
N ASN A 190 21.91 -24.42 -9.46
CA ASN A 190 21.98 -24.73 -8.04
C ASN A 190 21.10 -25.91 -7.60
N GLY A 191 20.42 -26.59 -8.54
CA GLY A 191 19.60 -27.76 -8.23
C GLY A 191 18.30 -27.44 -7.48
N TYR A 192 17.73 -26.24 -7.64
CA TYR A 192 16.42 -25.91 -7.03
C TYR A 192 15.23 -26.61 -7.70
N ALA A 193 15.46 -27.29 -8.83
CA ALA A 193 14.51 -28.21 -9.42
C ALA A 193 14.82 -29.62 -8.91
N ASP A 194 14.20 -30.03 -7.80
CA ASP A 194 14.02 -31.46 -7.55
C ASP A 194 12.96 -31.96 -8.54
N ASP A 195 13.22 -33.10 -9.18
CA ASP A 195 12.49 -33.60 -10.36
C ASP A 195 11.00 -33.95 -10.09
N ASP A 196 10.49 -33.82 -8.85
CA ASP A 196 9.17 -34.32 -8.43
C ASP A 196 8.22 -33.22 -7.85
N ASP A 197 8.64 -31.96 -7.85
CA ASP A 197 7.98 -30.92 -7.03
C ASP A 197 7.03 -30.00 -7.81
N GLY A 198 7.02 -30.10 -9.15
CA GLY A 198 6.24 -29.17 -9.99
C GLY A 198 6.68 -27.71 -9.86
N TRP A 199 7.94 -27.47 -9.46
CA TRP A 199 8.51 -26.14 -9.27
C TRP A 199 8.62 -25.39 -10.61
N ASP A 200 7.89 -24.28 -10.73
CA ASP A 200 7.90 -23.43 -11.92
C ASP A 200 8.77 -22.18 -11.67
N PRO A 201 9.92 -22.06 -12.34
CA PRO A 201 10.84 -20.95 -12.12
C PRO A 201 10.28 -19.61 -12.65
N GLU A 202 9.29 -19.64 -13.54
CA GLU A 202 8.51 -18.46 -13.93
C GLU A 202 7.59 -17.99 -12.80
N ALA A 203 6.90 -18.93 -12.14
CA ALA A 203 6.09 -18.63 -10.97
C ALA A 203 6.95 -18.08 -9.82
N GLU A 204 8.14 -18.66 -9.59
CA GLU A 204 9.10 -18.21 -8.58
C GLU A 204 9.64 -16.80 -8.88
N TYR A 205 9.87 -16.47 -10.16
CA TYR A 205 10.23 -15.11 -10.57
C TYR A 205 9.14 -14.09 -10.18
N TRP A 206 7.86 -14.42 -10.43
CA TRP A 206 6.74 -13.55 -10.06
C TRP A 206 6.52 -13.49 -8.54
N GLU A 207 6.77 -14.57 -7.81
CA GLU A 207 6.80 -14.60 -6.34
C GLU A 207 7.87 -13.63 -5.80
N ARG A 208 9.06 -13.65 -6.38
CA ARG A 208 10.16 -12.77 -5.97
C ARG A 208 9.91 -11.31 -6.39
N ALA A 209 9.28 -11.10 -7.54
CA ALA A 209 8.79 -9.78 -7.97
C ALA A 209 7.78 -9.20 -6.98
N ARG A 210 6.93 -10.05 -6.38
CA ARG A 210 5.97 -9.68 -5.34
C ARG A 210 6.65 -9.33 -4.02
N GLN A 211 7.77 -9.98 -3.69
CA GLN A 211 8.51 -9.77 -2.45
C GLN A 211 9.43 -8.54 -2.50
N HIS A 212 10.09 -8.27 -3.63
CA HIS A 212 11.16 -7.25 -3.72
C HIS A 212 10.89 -6.13 -4.74
N GLY A 213 10.32 -6.46 -5.91
CA GLY A 213 10.03 -5.52 -7.00
C GLY A 213 8.60 -5.02 -7.01
N ASN A 214 7.92 -5.03 -5.87
CA ASN A 214 6.49 -4.84 -5.81
C ASN A 214 6.11 -3.40 -6.20
N PRO A 215 5.28 -3.20 -7.24
CA PRO A 215 4.53 -1.96 -7.44
C PRO A 215 3.89 -1.42 -6.16
N ALA A 216 3.41 -2.31 -5.29
CA ALA A 216 2.87 -1.95 -3.98
C ALA A 216 3.93 -1.34 -3.04
N ALA A 217 5.22 -1.66 -3.13
CA ALA A 217 6.25 -0.95 -2.34
C ALA A 217 6.35 0.54 -2.71
N ILE A 218 5.89 0.89 -3.91
CA ILE A 218 5.82 2.24 -4.46
C ILE A 218 4.42 2.87 -4.25
N GLY A 219 3.39 2.02 -4.11
CA GLY A 219 2.04 2.30 -3.62
C GLY A 219 0.94 2.19 -4.69
N VAL A 220 -0.32 1.90 -4.32
CA VAL A 220 -1.41 1.60 -5.28
C VAL A 220 -2.73 2.32 -4.91
N GLN A 221 -3.46 2.84 -5.89
CA GLN A 221 -4.80 3.45 -5.82
C GLN A 221 -5.94 2.42 -5.89
N VAL A 222 -7.08 2.77 -5.29
CA VAL A 222 -8.37 2.07 -5.47
C VAL A 222 -9.40 3.07 -6.01
N GLU A 223 -10.11 2.70 -7.09
CA GLU A 223 -11.17 3.53 -7.68
C GLU A 223 -12.45 3.49 -6.84
N ARG A 224 -12.99 4.69 -6.53
CA ARG A 224 -14.38 4.84 -6.07
C ARG A 224 -15.30 4.61 -7.27
N THR A 225 -16.06 3.51 -7.27
CA THR A 225 -17.19 3.36 -8.19
C THR A 225 -18.32 4.25 -7.72
N ASN A 226 -18.40 5.47 -8.24
CA ASN A 226 -19.59 6.29 -8.15
C ASN A 226 -20.67 5.64 -9.03
N LYS A 227 -21.52 4.78 -8.44
CA LYS A 227 -22.81 4.47 -9.05
C LYS A 227 -23.62 5.77 -9.04
N LYS A 228 -23.84 6.34 -10.23
CA LYS A 228 -24.88 7.35 -10.42
C LYS A 228 -26.21 6.69 -10.07
N ASP A 229 -26.92 7.25 -9.09
CA ASP A 229 -28.33 6.96 -8.89
C ASP A 229 -29.10 7.31 -10.17
N PRO A 230 -29.86 6.39 -10.76
CA PRO A 230 -30.85 6.75 -11.76
C PRO A 230 -32.02 7.43 -11.04
N GLN A 231 -32.23 8.70 -11.40
CA GLN A 231 -33.31 9.57 -10.96
C GLN A 231 -34.66 8.85 -10.78
N ARG A 232 -35.27 9.05 -9.61
CA ARG A 232 -36.71 9.23 -9.43
C ARG A 232 -36.93 10.54 -8.68
#